data_AF-A0A6P1DHT4-F1
#
_entry.id   AF-A0A6P1DHT4-F1
#
_cell.length_a   1.000
_cell.length_b   1.000
_cell.length_c   1.000
_cell.angle_alpha   90.00
_cell.angle_beta   90.00
_cell.angle_gamma   90.00
#
_symmetry.space_group_name_H-M   'P 1'
#
loop_
_entity.id
_entity.type
_entity.pdbx_description
1 polymer ?
#
loop_
_entity_poly.entity_id
_entity_poly.type
_entity_poly.pdbx_seq_one_letter_code
_entity_poly.pdbx_strand_id
1 'polypeptide(L)'
;MRQMRQILAVLFFIVSAPVVFSQAENEECIVKYNLFKGDYSAGKYDVAYENWLWTMDHCPTLTVNIYKLGIKIAESRLEAATTPADKAAAVKLVERVYTQRLEHFPQDLARVYSDFATFKDAQGASEDEVFVLLEKSFKSDVTDISPTNIYRYFDIILNKYKDTNPQIVFDTYDEVGEGIELKREEYSKQLDLILAKDSTTLSDRDIKGKMAYEQHLSNLELVEISLDSKLAAISTCENLIPLNKKYFEEHKKDGVWLKRAVSRMYNKECTDDPFYDNIG
;
A
#
# COMPACT_ATOMS: atom_id res chain seq x y z
N MET A 1 34.95 45.95 70.23
CA MET A 1 34.54 45.92 68.82
C MET A 1 35.37 44.89 68.06
N ARG A 2 34.80 43.71 67.75
CA ARG A 2 35.21 42.85 66.63
C ARG A 2 34.13 41.77 66.48
N GLN A 3 33.24 41.97 65.52
CA GLN A 3 32.27 40.97 65.10
C GLN A 3 32.97 39.99 64.15
N MET A 4 32.79 38.69 64.37
CA MET A 4 33.14 37.65 63.40
C MET A 4 31.89 36.87 63.05
N ARG A 5 31.47 37.03 61.80
CA ARG A 5 30.35 36.35 61.13
C ARG A 5 30.59 34.83 61.14
N GLN A 6 29.61 34.06 61.58
CA GLN A 6 29.52 32.63 61.25
C GLN A 6 28.42 32.44 60.21
N ILE A 7 28.81 31.90 59.05
CA ILE A 7 27.95 31.58 57.92
C ILE A 7 27.28 30.24 58.22
N LEU A 8 25.95 30.23 58.30
CA LEU A 8 25.15 29.02 58.45
C LEU A 8 24.90 28.42 57.07
N ALA A 9 25.52 27.28 56.77
CA ALA A 9 25.31 26.54 55.53
C ALA A 9 23.98 25.77 55.59
N VAL A 10 23.11 26.03 54.61
CA VAL A 10 21.82 25.35 54.40
C VAL A 10 22.05 24.01 53.72
N LEU A 11 21.64 22.91 54.36
CA LEU A 11 21.61 21.57 53.77
C LEU A 11 20.17 21.28 53.32
N PHE A 12 19.89 21.54 52.03
CA PHE A 12 18.63 21.19 51.39
C PHE A 12 18.79 19.80 50.76
N PHE A 13 18.30 18.77 51.45
CA PHE A 13 18.28 17.39 50.94
C PHE A 13 17.13 17.27 49.94
N ILE A 14 17.40 17.55 48.66
CA ILE A 14 16.48 17.20 47.57
C ILE A 14 16.58 15.71 47.36
N VAL A 15 15.56 14.97 47.78
CA VAL A 15 15.33 13.61 47.30
C VAL A 15 14.91 13.72 45.84
N SER A 16 15.89 13.76 44.94
CA SER A 16 15.65 13.49 43.53
C SER A 16 15.44 11.98 43.40
N ALA A 17 14.19 11.53 43.32
CA ALA A 17 13.92 10.22 42.75
C ALA A 17 14.41 10.25 41.30
N PRO A 18 15.36 9.40 40.89
CA PRO A 18 15.74 9.33 39.49
C PRO A 18 14.58 8.71 38.71
N VAL A 19 14.29 9.31 37.56
CA VAL A 19 13.44 8.77 36.50
C VAL A 19 14.17 7.53 35.94
N VAL A 20 14.08 6.38 36.62
CA VAL A 20 14.74 5.13 36.19
C VAL A 20 13.87 4.34 35.18
N PHE A 21 12.60 4.72 35.01
CA PHE A 21 11.66 3.99 34.16
C PHE A 21 12.01 4.03 32.66
N SER A 22 12.60 5.12 32.12
CA SER A 22 12.83 5.21 30.67
C SER A 22 14.05 4.43 30.15
N GLN A 23 14.99 4.06 31.02
CA GLN A 23 16.21 3.35 30.60
C GLN A 23 15.99 1.83 30.60
N ALA A 24 15.30 1.31 31.62
CA ALA A 24 14.99 -0.12 31.74
C ALA A 24 13.94 -0.58 30.71
N GLU A 25 12.88 0.22 30.46
CA GLU A 25 11.87 -0.11 29.44
C GLU A 25 12.48 -0.14 28.04
N ASN A 26 13.38 0.80 27.73
CA ASN A 26 14.06 0.82 26.43
C ASN A 26 15.01 -0.38 26.26
N GLU A 27 15.68 -0.82 27.32
CA GLU A 27 16.52 -2.03 27.29
C GLU A 27 15.68 -3.29 27.05
N GLU A 28 14.55 -3.44 27.74
CA GLU A 28 13.65 -4.59 27.55
C GLU A 28 13.04 -4.60 26.14
N CYS A 29 12.63 -3.44 25.61
CA CYS A 29 12.18 -3.29 24.22
C CYS A 29 13.21 -3.83 23.22
N ILE A 30 14.49 -3.47 23.37
CA ILE A 30 15.58 -3.92 22.48
C ILE A 30 15.83 -5.42 22.63
N VAL A 31 15.86 -5.93 23.86
CA VAL A 31 16.06 -7.37 24.12
C VAL A 31 14.95 -8.19 23.48
N LYS A 32 13.68 -7.85 23.74
CA LYS A 32 12.51 -8.55 23.20
C LYS A 32 12.46 -8.47 21.68
N TYR A 33 12.79 -7.31 21.11
CA TYR A 33 12.89 -7.13 19.67
C TYR A 33 13.95 -8.04 19.04
N ASN A 34 15.16 -8.08 19.62
CA ASN A 34 16.24 -8.91 19.11
C ASN A 34 15.94 -10.40 19.22
N LEU A 35 15.29 -10.83 20.30
CA LEU A 35 14.84 -12.22 20.48
C LEU A 35 13.84 -12.62 19.39
N PHE A 36 12.73 -11.88 19.24
CA PHE A 36 11.74 -12.25 18.23
C PHE A 36 12.31 -12.16 16.82
N LYS A 37 13.17 -11.16 16.53
CA LYS A 37 13.80 -11.03 15.21
C LYS A 37 14.71 -12.23 14.90
N GLY A 38 15.43 -12.72 15.91
CA GLY A 38 16.24 -13.94 15.81
C GLY A 38 15.40 -15.16 15.48
N ASP A 39 14.33 -15.38 16.25
CA ASP A 39 13.41 -16.51 16.04
C ASP A 39 12.68 -16.43 14.69
N TYR A 40 12.23 -15.24 14.30
CA TYR A 40 11.65 -14.96 12.99
C TYR A 40 12.62 -15.33 11.86
N SER A 41 13.89 -14.91 11.96
CA SER A 41 14.91 -15.18 10.95
C SER A 41 15.25 -16.66 10.85
N ALA A 42 15.04 -17.42 11.93
CA ALA A 42 15.15 -18.88 11.95
C ALA A 42 13.87 -19.61 11.50
N GLY A 43 12.81 -18.88 11.13
CA GLY A 43 11.52 -19.45 10.71
C GLY A 43 10.66 -20.00 11.85
N LYS A 44 10.99 -19.68 13.11
CA LYS A 44 10.29 -20.18 14.31
C LYS A 44 9.22 -19.20 14.76
N TYR A 45 8.13 -19.10 14.01
CA TYR A 45 7.08 -18.10 14.24
C TYR A 45 6.31 -18.31 15.55
N ASP A 46 6.11 -19.57 15.95
CA ASP A 46 5.51 -19.96 17.22
C ASP A 46 6.34 -19.47 18.42
N VAL A 47 7.67 -19.61 18.35
CA VAL A 47 8.60 -19.14 19.39
C VAL A 47 8.72 -17.63 19.39
N ALA A 48 8.72 -17.00 18.21
CA ALA A 48 8.81 -15.54 18.08
C ALA A 48 7.57 -14.82 18.64
N TYR A 49 6.42 -15.48 18.68
CA TYR A 49 5.11 -14.86 18.94
C TYR A 49 5.06 -14.06 20.24
N GLU A 50 5.48 -14.64 21.37
CA GLU A 50 5.34 -13.99 22.67
C GLU A 50 6.18 -12.71 22.77
N ASN A 51 7.44 -12.78 22.34
CA ASN A 51 8.32 -11.61 22.34
C ASN A 51 7.86 -10.56 21.32
N TRP A 52 7.35 -10.99 20.16
CA TRP A 52 6.81 -10.09 19.16
C TRP A 52 5.55 -9.36 19.65
N LEU A 53 4.56 -10.08 20.15
CA LEU A 53 3.32 -9.51 20.70
C LEU A 53 3.65 -8.53 21.83
N TRP A 54 4.57 -8.90 22.72
CA TRP A 54 5.02 -8.02 23.78
C TRP A 54 5.60 -6.71 23.24
N THR A 55 6.46 -6.76 22.19
CA THR A 55 7.00 -5.52 21.58
C THR A 55 5.94 -4.69 20.88
N MET A 56 4.92 -5.32 20.30
CA MET A 56 3.80 -4.65 19.67
C MET A 56 2.92 -3.93 20.71
N ASP A 57 2.80 -4.48 21.92
CA ASP A 57 2.01 -3.92 23.01
C ASP A 57 2.74 -2.80 23.77
N HIS A 58 4.04 -2.97 24.02
CA HIS A 58 4.80 -2.11 24.95
C HIS A 58 5.77 -1.16 24.23
N CYS A 59 6.21 -1.51 23.02
CA CYS A 59 7.22 -0.78 22.27
C CYS A 59 6.79 -0.47 20.82
N PRO A 60 5.54 -0.03 20.59
CA PRO A 60 4.92 -0.02 19.25
C PRO A 60 5.63 0.90 18.24
N THR A 61 6.43 1.86 18.70
CA THR A 61 7.15 2.85 17.88
C THR A 61 8.65 2.56 17.76
N LEU A 62 9.16 1.48 18.39
CA LEU A 62 10.60 1.17 18.39
C LEU A 62 11.14 0.99 16.97
N THR A 63 10.41 0.25 16.13
CA THR A 63 10.80 0.01 14.74
C THR A 63 9.63 -0.55 13.93
N VAL A 64 9.53 -0.15 12.66
CA VAL A 64 8.53 -0.64 11.72
C VAL A 64 8.59 -2.18 11.52
N ASN A 65 9.74 -2.79 11.81
CA ASN A 65 9.94 -4.24 11.70
C ASN A 65 9.04 -5.03 12.65
N ILE A 66 8.56 -4.43 13.75
CA ILE A 66 7.54 -5.04 14.61
C ILE A 66 6.33 -5.45 13.77
N TYR A 67 5.91 -4.62 12.82
CA TYR A 67 4.76 -4.91 11.97
C TYR A 67 5.16 -5.62 10.67
N LYS A 68 6.25 -5.20 10.01
CA LYS A 68 6.70 -5.81 8.74
C LYS A 68 7.08 -7.28 8.89
N LEU A 69 7.64 -7.69 10.03
CA LEU A 69 7.91 -9.10 10.34
C LEU A 69 6.73 -9.74 11.06
N GLY A 70 6.07 -8.97 11.92
CA GLY A 70 4.93 -9.39 12.72
C GLY A 70 3.74 -9.92 11.92
N ILE A 71 3.47 -9.33 10.75
CA ILE A 71 2.37 -9.76 9.90
C ILE A 71 2.45 -11.26 9.58
N LYS A 72 3.65 -11.76 9.25
CA LYS A 72 3.87 -13.17 8.95
C LYS A 72 3.75 -14.07 10.19
N ILE A 73 4.11 -13.55 11.38
CA ILE A 73 3.90 -14.25 12.65
C ILE A 73 2.40 -14.38 12.94
N ALA A 74 1.63 -13.30 12.74
CA ALA A 74 0.18 -13.28 12.90
C ALA A 74 -0.52 -14.22 11.91
N GLU A 75 -0.14 -14.18 10.63
CA GLU A 75 -0.65 -15.06 9.58
C GLU A 75 -0.34 -16.53 9.87
N SER A 76 0.87 -16.85 10.33
CA SER A 76 1.22 -18.22 10.74
C SER A 76 0.32 -18.73 11.87
N ARG A 77 -0.10 -17.86 12.80
CA ARG A 77 -1.08 -18.22 13.82
C ARG A 77 -2.48 -18.43 13.26
N LEU A 78 -2.90 -17.64 12.28
CA LEU A 78 -4.17 -17.81 11.59
C LEU A 78 -4.21 -19.14 10.82
N GLU A 79 -3.13 -19.49 10.13
CA GLU A 79 -2.99 -20.78 9.44
C GLU A 79 -3.05 -21.97 10.40
N ALA A 80 -2.44 -21.84 11.59
CA ALA A 80 -2.44 -22.88 12.61
C ALA A 80 -3.76 -23.00 13.40
N ALA A 81 -4.68 -22.04 13.27
CA ALA A 81 -5.92 -22.01 14.04
C ALA A 81 -6.93 -23.07 13.55
N THR A 82 -7.33 -23.97 14.45
CA THR A 82 -8.19 -25.12 14.10
C THR A 82 -9.65 -24.93 14.51
N THR A 83 -9.94 -24.11 15.53
CA THR A 83 -11.30 -23.85 16.00
C THR A 83 -11.86 -22.52 15.46
N PRO A 84 -13.19 -22.35 15.36
CA PRO A 84 -13.78 -21.07 14.97
C PRO A 84 -13.39 -19.90 15.90
N ALA A 85 -13.26 -20.17 17.20
CA ALA A 85 -12.87 -19.17 18.18
C ALA A 85 -11.41 -18.73 17.98
N ASP A 86 -10.50 -19.68 17.78
CA ASP A 86 -9.08 -19.38 17.53
C ASP A 86 -8.88 -18.64 16.21
N LYS A 87 -9.62 -19.04 15.17
CA LYS A 87 -9.60 -18.33 13.87
C LYS A 87 -10.06 -16.89 14.02
N ALA A 88 -11.17 -16.65 14.72
CA ALA A 88 -11.65 -15.29 14.97
C ALA A 88 -10.64 -14.44 15.76
N ALA A 89 -9.96 -15.01 16.75
CA ALA A 89 -8.91 -14.32 17.50
C ALA A 89 -7.67 -14.03 16.63
N ALA A 90 -7.25 -14.98 15.80
CA ALA A 90 -6.12 -14.82 14.89
C ALA A 90 -6.40 -13.80 13.78
N VAL A 91 -7.62 -13.76 13.23
CA VAL A 91 -8.03 -12.69 12.29
C VAL A 91 -7.89 -11.33 12.95
N LYS A 92 -8.45 -11.14 14.17
CA LYS A 92 -8.32 -9.87 14.90
C LYS A 92 -6.86 -9.49 15.18
N LEU A 93 -6.00 -10.47 15.43
CA LEU A 93 -4.57 -10.23 15.60
C LEU A 93 -3.94 -9.69 14.31
N VAL A 94 -4.22 -10.28 13.14
CA VAL A 94 -3.73 -9.78 11.85
C VAL A 94 -4.24 -8.36 11.58
N GLU A 95 -5.54 -8.10 11.80
CA GLU A 95 -6.12 -6.75 11.67
C GLU A 95 -5.45 -5.73 12.60
N ARG A 96 -5.08 -6.17 13.81
CA ARG A 96 -4.34 -5.35 14.76
C ARG A 96 -2.96 -4.97 14.25
N VAL A 97 -2.25 -5.89 13.58
CA VAL A 97 -0.95 -5.58 12.96
C VAL A 97 -1.09 -4.46 11.93
N TYR A 98 -2.07 -4.54 11.03
CA TYR A 98 -2.31 -3.50 10.03
C TYR A 98 -2.69 -2.16 10.65
N THR A 99 -3.64 -2.16 11.59
CA THR A 99 -4.13 -0.92 12.21
C THR A 99 -3.05 -0.22 13.03
N GLN A 100 -2.27 -0.94 13.83
CA GLN A 100 -1.16 -0.35 14.57
C GLN A 100 0.01 0.07 13.66
N ARG A 101 0.26 -0.67 12.57
CA ARG A 101 1.23 -0.24 11.55
C ARG A 101 0.83 1.12 10.97
N LEU A 102 -0.44 1.31 10.63
CA LEU A 102 -0.97 2.57 10.11
C LEU A 102 -0.89 3.70 11.14
N GLU A 103 -1.12 3.38 12.41
CA GLU A 103 -1.08 4.35 13.51
C GLU A 103 0.34 4.85 13.82
N HIS A 104 1.30 3.94 13.99
CA HIS A 104 2.63 4.27 14.51
C HIS A 104 3.65 4.60 13.44
N PHE A 105 3.39 4.19 12.20
CA PHE A 105 4.30 4.33 11.08
C PHE A 105 3.49 4.73 9.84
N PRO A 106 3.36 6.01 9.51
CA PRO A 106 2.54 6.45 8.38
C PRO A 106 3.30 6.51 7.04
N GLN A 107 4.28 5.62 6.83
CA GLN A 107 4.97 5.41 5.55
C GLN A 107 4.41 4.19 4.82
N ASP A 108 4.50 4.20 3.48
CA ASP A 108 3.99 3.13 2.60
C ASP A 108 2.47 2.91 2.79
N LEU A 109 1.69 3.98 3.08
CA LEU A 109 0.28 3.87 3.46
C LEU A 109 -0.56 3.16 2.40
N ALA A 110 -0.32 3.47 1.13
CA ALA A 110 -0.97 2.83 0.01
C ALA A 110 -0.80 1.31 0.08
N ARG A 111 0.44 0.80 0.11
CA ARG A 111 0.68 -0.64 0.24
C ARG A 111 0.03 -1.24 1.47
N VAL A 112 0.12 -0.58 2.63
CA VAL A 112 -0.47 -1.11 3.87
C VAL A 112 -1.99 -1.22 3.77
N TYR A 113 -2.68 -0.22 3.22
CA TYR A 113 -4.13 -0.28 2.99
C TYR A 113 -4.50 -1.31 1.91
N SER A 114 -3.73 -1.39 0.83
CA SER A 114 -3.87 -2.39 -0.24
C SER A 114 -3.79 -3.81 0.32
N ASP A 115 -2.73 -4.14 1.06
CA ASP A 115 -2.52 -5.46 1.64
C ASP A 115 -3.61 -5.79 2.68
N PHE A 116 -4.03 -4.79 3.46
CA PHE A 116 -5.11 -4.96 4.42
C PHE A 116 -6.46 -5.24 3.72
N ALA A 117 -6.74 -4.58 2.59
CA ALA A 117 -7.93 -4.85 1.78
C ALA A 117 -7.94 -6.29 1.26
N THR A 118 -6.79 -6.77 0.74
CA THR A 118 -6.63 -8.16 0.30
C THR A 118 -6.87 -9.15 1.43
N PHE A 119 -6.32 -8.87 2.62
CA PHE A 119 -6.56 -9.70 3.80
C PHE A 119 -8.04 -9.74 4.17
N LYS A 120 -8.71 -8.58 4.24
CA LYS A 120 -10.14 -8.48 4.57
C LYS A 120 -11.03 -9.21 3.56
N ASP A 121 -10.78 -9.07 2.26
CA ASP A 121 -11.50 -9.80 1.21
C ASP A 121 -11.33 -11.32 1.40
N ALA A 122 -10.11 -11.78 1.69
CA ALA A 122 -9.83 -13.19 1.97
C ALA A 122 -10.53 -13.72 3.25
N GLN A 123 -10.85 -12.84 4.20
CA GLN A 123 -11.63 -13.19 5.40
C GLN A 123 -13.14 -13.05 5.20
N GLY A 124 -13.60 -12.73 3.99
CA GLY A 124 -15.03 -12.59 3.67
C GLY A 124 -15.65 -11.28 4.14
N ALA A 125 -14.85 -10.21 4.25
CA ALA A 125 -15.38 -8.87 4.47
C ALA A 125 -16.32 -8.45 3.34
N SER A 126 -17.22 -7.52 3.63
CA SER A 126 -18.12 -6.98 2.62
C SER A 126 -17.37 -6.17 1.55
N GLU A 127 -17.97 -6.05 0.36
CA GLU A 127 -17.40 -5.23 -0.71
C GLU A 127 -17.18 -3.77 -0.28
N ASP A 128 -18.09 -3.20 0.51
CA ASP A 128 -17.94 -1.83 1.04
C ASP A 128 -16.75 -1.70 2.00
N GLU A 129 -16.49 -2.69 2.86
CA GLU A 129 -15.32 -2.68 3.75
C GLU A 129 -14.00 -2.75 2.97
N VAL A 130 -13.95 -3.63 1.97
CA VAL A 130 -12.80 -3.76 1.07
C VAL A 130 -12.61 -2.45 0.29
N PHE A 131 -13.70 -1.89 -0.24
CA PHE A 131 -13.68 -0.64 -1.00
C PHE A 131 -13.13 0.52 -0.19
N VAL A 132 -13.54 0.69 1.07
CA VAL A 132 -13.03 1.77 1.94
C VAL A 132 -11.51 1.68 2.14
N LEU A 133 -10.95 0.47 2.24
CA LEU A 133 -9.50 0.28 2.35
C LEU A 133 -8.80 0.57 1.02
N LEU A 134 -9.35 0.07 -0.09
CA LEU A 134 -8.81 0.34 -1.43
C LEU A 134 -8.86 1.83 -1.76
N GLU A 135 -9.93 2.54 -1.44
CA GLU A 135 -10.05 3.98 -1.67
C GLU A 135 -8.98 4.77 -0.90
N LYS A 136 -8.72 4.40 0.37
CA LYS A 136 -7.62 4.99 1.16
C LYS A 136 -6.25 4.68 0.55
N SER A 137 -6.08 3.47 0.03
CA SER A 137 -4.86 3.06 -0.67
C SER A 137 -4.63 3.95 -1.89
N PHE A 138 -5.64 4.06 -2.75
CA PHE A 138 -5.63 4.85 -3.99
C PHE A 138 -5.34 6.33 -3.75
N LYS A 139 -6.01 6.94 -2.78
CA LYS A 139 -5.79 8.34 -2.42
C LYS A 139 -4.41 8.61 -1.79
N SER A 140 -3.71 7.57 -1.34
CA SER A 140 -2.39 7.71 -0.73
C SER A 140 -1.28 7.74 -1.79
N ASP A 141 -1.20 6.72 -2.64
CA ASP A 141 -0.22 6.57 -3.72
C ASP A 141 -0.60 5.38 -4.62
N VAL A 142 -1.05 5.63 -5.85
CA VAL A 142 -1.49 4.57 -6.76
C VAL A 142 -0.34 3.65 -7.20
N THR A 143 0.90 4.17 -7.23
CA THR A 143 2.07 3.40 -7.68
C THR A 143 2.43 2.27 -6.71
N ASP A 144 2.02 2.39 -5.44
CA ASP A 144 2.33 1.42 -4.38
C ASP A 144 1.19 0.40 -4.12
N ILE A 145 0.25 0.27 -5.07
CA ILE A 145 -0.91 -0.65 -5.00
C ILE A 145 -0.69 -1.88 -5.89
N SER A 146 -1.12 -3.06 -5.46
CA SER A 146 -1.02 -4.25 -6.32
C SER A 146 -1.90 -4.12 -7.58
N PRO A 147 -1.47 -4.60 -8.76
CA PRO A 147 -2.30 -4.54 -9.98
C PRO A 147 -3.69 -5.19 -9.78
N THR A 148 -3.75 -6.28 -9.00
CA THR A 148 -5.01 -6.95 -8.63
C THR A 148 -5.95 -6.03 -7.85
N ASN A 149 -5.44 -5.29 -6.87
CA ASN A 149 -6.24 -4.34 -6.10
C ASN A 149 -6.61 -3.10 -6.90
N ILE A 150 -5.77 -2.71 -7.88
CA ILE A 150 -6.12 -1.66 -8.83
C ILE A 150 -7.36 -2.06 -9.63
N TYR A 151 -7.33 -3.26 -10.20
CA TYR A 151 -8.47 -3.83 -10.91
C TYR A 151 -9.71 -3.96 -10.02
N ARG A 152 -9.55 -4.46 -8.78
CA ARG A 152 -10.68 -4.64 -7.86
C ARG A 152 -11.34 -3.32 -7.48
N TYR A 153 -10.56 -2.27 -7.22
CA TYR A 153 -11.09 -0.93 -6.93
C TYR A 153 -11.93 -0.38 -8.10
N PHE A 154 -11.39 -0.46 -9.31
CA PHE A 154 -12.12 -0.05 -10.51
C PHE A 154 -13.40 -0.87 -10.71
N ASP A 155 -13.33 -2.20 -10.55
CA ASP A 155 -14.48 -3.08 -10.74
C ASP A 155 -15.63 -2.77 -9.77
N ILE A 156 -15.32 -2.46 -8.50
CA ILE A 156 -16.33 -2.04 -7.52
C ILE A 156 -16.99 -0.72 -7.96
N ILE A 157 -16.20 0.27 -8.37
CA ILE A 157 -16.73 1.56 -8.83
C ILE A 157 -17.59 1.39 -10.08
N LEU A 158 -17.11 0.62 -11.06
CA LEU A 158 -17.84 0.28 -12.26
C LEU A 158 -19.21 -0.30 -11.92
N ASN A 159 -19.24 -1.35 -11.10
CA ASN A 159 -20.50 -2.03 -10.77
C ASN A 159 -21.45 -1.12 -9.98
N LYS A 160 -20.92 -0.24 -9.14
CA LYS A 160 -21.71 0.70 -8.34
C LYS A 160 -22.30 1.85 -9.14
N TYR A 161 -21.59 2.34 -10.15
CA TYR A 161 -21.94 3.61 -10.82
C TYR A 161 -22.25 3.53 -12.31
N LYS A 162 -22.02 2.39 -12.98
CA LYS A 162 -22.26 2.25 -14.43
C LYS A 162 -23.68 2.63 -14.90
N ASP A 163 -24.69 2.42 -14.05
CA ASP A 163 -26.10 2.69 -14.41
C ASP A 163 -26.60 4.03 -13.85
N THR A 164 -25.97 4.54 -12.78
CA THR A 164 -26.46 5.72 -12.06
C THR A 164 -25.63 6.98 -12.34
N ASN A 165 -24.32 6.84 -12.48
CA ASN A 165 -23.40 7.93 -12.76
C ASN A 165 -22.14 7.41 -13.48
N PRO A 166 -22.25 7.08 -14.78
CA PRO A 166 -21.13 6.54 -15.56
C PRO A 166 -19.88 7.43 -15.52
N GLN A 167 -20.04 8.75 -15.37
CA GLN A 167 -18.92 9.69 -15.31
C GLN A 167 -17.94 9.36 -14.18
N ILE A 168 -18.41 8.90 -13.02
CA ILE A 168 -17.53 8.46 -11.92
C ILE A 168 -16.66 7.29 -12.36
N VAL A 169 -17.21 6.35 -13.15
CA VAL A 169 -16.47 5.21 -13.68
C VAL A 169 -15.39 5.67 -14.65
N PHE A 170 -15.72 6.59 -15.55
CA PHE A 170 -14.75 7.12 -16.50
C PHE A 170 -13.64 7.93 -15.84
N ASP A 171 -13.98 8.82 -14.90
CA ASP A 171 -12.99 9.59 -14.13
C ASP A 171 -12.05 8.64 -13.35
N THR A 172 -12.60 7.59 -12.74
CA THR A 172 -11.80 6.56 -12.05
C THR A 172 -10.90 5.78 -13.00
N TYR A 173 -11.38 5.45 -14.20
CA TYR A 173 -10.57 4.77 -15.20
C TYR A 173 -9.36 5.61 -15.59
N ASP A 174 -9.53 6.92 -15.80
CA ASP A 174 -8.44 7.83 -16.15
C ASP A 174 -7.42 7.93 -14.99
N GLU A 175 -7.88 8.10 -13.75
CA GLU A 175 -7.02 8.11 -12.54
C GLU A 175 -6.22 6.81 -12.37
N VAL A 176 -6.89 5.67 -12.56
CA VAL A 176 -6.25 4.35 -12.52
C VAL A 176 -5.23 4.20 -13.65
N GLY A 177 -5.57 4.66 -14.86
CA GLY A 177 -4.71 4.64 -16.03
C GLY A 177 -3.41 5.41 -15.81
N GLU A 178 -3.50 6.62 -15.26
CA GLU A 178 -2.33 7.43 -14.90
C GLU A 178 -1.45 6.71 -13.88
N GLY A 179 -2.03 6.14 -12.83
CA GLY A 179 -1.29 5.38 -11.83
C GLY A 179 -0.60 4.12 -12.40
N ILE A 180 -1.23 3.45 -13.36
CA ILE A 180 -0.62 2.32 -14.09
C ILE A 180 0.59 2.79 -14.92
N GLU A 181 0.49 3.93 -15.60
CA GLU A 181 1.62 4.47 -16.39
C GLU A 181 2.79 4.86 -15.50
N LEU A 182 2.56 5.59 -14.41
CA LEU A 182 3.63 5.95 -13.46
C LEU A 182 4.38 4.71 -12.95
N LYS A 183 3.62 3.66 -12.63
CA LYS A 183 4.17 2.37 -12.17
C LYS A 183 4.94 1.64 -13.27
N ARG A 184 4.45 1.70 -14.52
CA ARG A 184 5.14 1.15 -15.69
C ARG A 184 6.46 1.86 -15.93
N GLU A 185 6.49 3.19 -15.87
CA GLU A 185 7.71 3.98 -16.01
C GLU A 185 8.74 3.61 -14.94
N GLU A 186 8.31 3.49 -13.68
CA GLU A 186 9.19 3.08 -12.58
C GLU A 186 9.80 1.69 -12.83
N TYR A 187 8.97 0.67 -13.12
CA TYR A 187 9.47 -0.67 -13.38
C TYR A 187 10.34 -0.78 -14.63
N SER A 188 9.99 -0.04 -15.68
CA SER A 188 10.80 0.01 -16.91
C SER A 188 12.16 0.61 -16.64
N LYS A 189 12.23 1.70 -15.87
CA LYS A 189 13.51 2.31 -15.47
C LYS A 189 14.36 1.35 -14.65
N GLN A 190 13.78 0.61 -13.71
CA GLN A 190 14.52 -0.38 -12.92
C GLN A 190 15.00 -1.56 -13.78
N LEU A 191 14.18 -2.00 -14.72
CA LEU A 191 14.53 -3.04 -15.69
C LEU A 191 15.68 -2.58 -16.60
N ASP A 192 15.62 -1.35 -17.13
CA ASP A 192 16.67 -0.77 -17.96
C ASP A 192 18.01 -0.69 -17.22
N LEU A 193 18.00 -0.33 -15.94
CA LEU A 193 19.21 -0.33 -15.10
C LEU A 193 19.83 -1.74 -14.97
N ILE A 194 19.02 -2.80 -14.99
CA ILE A 194 19.50 -4.18 -14.98
C ILE A 194 20.00 -4.58 -16.38
N LEU A 195 19.26 -4.24 -17.43
CA LEU A 195 19.59 -4.57 -18.82
C LEU A 195 20.84 -3.84 -19.34
N ALA A 196 21.17 -2.68 -18.76
CA ALA A 196 22.41 -1.96 -19.06
C ALA A 196 23.68 -2.63 -18.51
N LYS A 197 23.55 -3.63 -17.62
CA LYS A 197 24.69 -4.40 -17.09
C LYS A 197 25.10 -5.49 -18.09
N ASP A 198 26.36 -5.92 -18.03
CA ASP A 198 26.80 -7.08 -18.80
C ASP A 198 26.05 -8.34 -18.34
N SER A 199 25.30 -8.94 -19.27
CA SER A 199 24.48 -10.13 -19.06
C SER A 199 25.23 -11.33 -18.47
N THR A 200 26.56 -11.40 -18.65
CA THR A 200 27.41 -12.46 -18.12
C THR A 200 27.82 -12.25 -16.66
N THR A 201 27.48 -11.09 -16.08
CA THR A 201 27.92 -10.66 -14.73
C THR A 201 26.76 -10.36 -13.77
N LEU A 202 25.52 -10.66 -14.17
CA LEU A 202 24.34 -10.40 -13.35
C LEU A 202 24.38 -11.18 -12.04
N SER A 203 24.10 -10.47 -10.93
CA SER A 203 23.95 -11.11 -9.62
C SER A 203 22.61 -11.84 -9.51
N ASP A 204 22.47 -12.74 -8.53
CA ASP A 204 21.17 -13.37 -8.21
C ASP A 204 20.07 -12.35 -7.94
N ARG A 205 20.43 -11.19 -7.37
CA ARG A 205 19.49 -10.09 -7.13
C ARG A 205 19.04 -9.46 -8.45
N ASP A 206 19.94 -9.30 -9.40
CA ASP A 206 19.61 -8.75 -10.72
C ASP A 206 18.72 -9.69 -11.51
N ILE A 207 19.02 -10.99 -11.49
CA ILE A 207 18.19 -12.01 -12.18
C ILE A 207 16.78 -12.03 -11.61
N LYS A 208 16.65 -12.08 -10.28
CA LYS A 208 15.33 -12.06 -9.61
C LYS A 208 14.60 -10.73 -9.84
N GLY A 209 15.32 -9.61 -9.78
CA GLY A 209 14.78 -8.29 -10.05
C GLY A 209 14.24 -8.18 -11.47
N LYS A 210 15.00 -8.62 -12.47
CA LYS A 210 14.59 -8.67 -13.87
C LYS A 210 13.29 -9.44 -14.05
N MET A 211 13.24 -10.68 -13.56
CA MET A 211 12.04 -11.52 -13.65
C MET A 211 10.83 -10.87 -12.97
N ALA A 212 11.03 -10.24 -11.82
CA ALA A 212 9.96 -9.55 -11.11
C ALA A 212 9.43 -8.35 -11.90
N TYR A 213 10.31 -7.48 -12.42
CA TYR A 213 9.88 -6.31 -13.20
C TYR A 213 9.20 -6.70 -14.50
N GLU A 214 9.71 -7.71 -15.23
CA GLU A 214 9.06 -8.23 -16.44
C GLU A 214 7.65 -8.77 -16.12
N GLN A 215 7.51 -9.54 -15.04
CA GLN A 215 6.21 -10.05 -14.61
C GLN A 215 5.25 -8.91 -14.19
N HIS A 216 5.75 -7.91 -13.47
CA HIS A 216 4.95 -6.77 -13.05
C HIS A 216 4.47 -5.95 -14.25
N LEU A 217 5.34 -5.69 -15.23
CA LEU A 217 4.97 -5.00 -16.48
C LEU A 217 3.88 -5.78 -17.24
N SER A 218 4.03 -7.10 -17.37
CA SER A 218 3.00 -7.95 -17.99
C SER A 218 1.68 -7.92 -17.22
N ASN A 219 1.72 -7.95 -15.88
CA ASN A 219 0.52 -7.86 -15.06
C ASN A 219 -0.18 -6.50 -15.22
N LEU A 220 0.57 -5.40 -15.35
CA LEU A 220 0.00 -4.07 -15.58
C LEU A 220 -0.71 -3.99 -16.95
N GLU A 221 -0.11 -4.56 -18.00
CA GLU A 221 -0.74 -4.67 -19.32
C GLU A 221 -2.05 -5.46 -19.26
N LEU A 222 -2.06 -6.61 -18.57
CA LEU A 222 -3.28 -7.41 -18.40
C LEU A 222 -4.38 -6.67 -17.64
N VAL A 223 -4.01 -5.92 -16.59
CA VAL A 223 -4.96 -5.07 -15.86
C VAL A 223 -5.52 -4.02 -16.80
N GLU A 224 -4.68 -3.27 -17.52
CA GLU A 224 -5.13 -2.23 -18.47
C GLU A 224 -6.10 -2.79 -19.53
N ILE A 225 -5.76 -3.91 -20.17
CA ILE A 225 -6.65 -4.58 -21.14
C ILE A 225 -7.99 -4.93 -20.51
N SER A 226 -7.98 -5.39 -19.24
CA SER A 226 -9.20 -5.76 -18.52
C SER A 226 -10.05 -4.53 -18.17
N LEU A 227 -9.42 -3.41 -17.81
CA LEU A 227 -10.09 -2.13 -17.57
C LEU A 227 -10.72 -1.60 -18.87
N ASP A 228 -9.97 -1.62 -19.97
CA ASP A 228 -10.42 -1.19 -21.30
C ASP A 228 -11.64 -1.98 -21.76
N SER A 229 -11.61 -3.31 -21.59
CA SER A 229 -12.73 -4.18 -21.95
C SER A 229 -14.00 -3.84 -21.17
N LYS A 230 -13.85 -3.62 -19.85
CA LYS A 230 -14.96 -3.23 -18.97
C LYS A 230 -15.51 -1.85 -19.31
N LEU A 231 -14.63 -0.88 -19.54
CA LEU A 231 -15.03 0.47 -19.93
C LEU A 231 -15.75 0.44 -21.28
N ALA A 232 -15.21 -0.28 -22.27
CA ALA A 232 -15.83 -0.44 -23.57
C ALA A 232 -17.25 -1.05 -23.49
N ALA A 233 -17.53 -1.92 -22.52
CA ALA A 233 -18.86 -2.50 -22.35
C ALA A 233 -19.94 -1.45 -21.98
N ILE A 234 -19.55 -0.34 -21.34
CA ILE A 234 -20.46 0.74 -20.89
C ILE A 234 -20.32 2.03 -21.71
N SER A 235 -19.30 2.11 -22.58
CA SER A 235 -19.00 3.31 -23.36
C SER A 235 -20.02 3.59 -24.46
N THR A 236 -20.51 4.82 -24.47
CA THR A 236 -21.32 5.45 -25.51
C THR A 236 -20.69 6.78 -25.91
N CYS A 237 -21.03 7.32 -27.07
CA CYS A 237 -20.54 8.64 -27.47
C CYS A 237 -20.95 9.75 -26.50
N GLU A 238 -22.15 9.63 -25.92
CA GLU A 238 -22.67 10.57 -24.91
C GLU A 238 -21.78 10.68 -23.67
N ASN A 239 -21.07 9.61 -23.30
CA ASN A 239 -20.17 9.61 -22.15
C ASN A 239 -18.70 9.84 -22.56
N LEU A 240 -18.26 9.28 -23.69
CA LEU A 240 -16.88 9.39 -24.15
C LEU A 240 -16.51 10.82 -24.63
N ILE A 241 -17.41 11.50 -25.33
CA ILE A 241 -17.13 12.83 -25.88
C ILE A 241 -16.93 13.86 -24.76
N PRO A 242 -17.82 13.98 -23.75
CA PRO A 242 -17.61 14.90 -22.63
C PRO A 242 -16.37 14.56 -21.82
N LEU A 243 -16.10 13.27 -21.58
CA LEU A 243 -14.90 12.82 -20.88
C LEU A 243 -13.63 13.29 -21.59
N ASN A 244 -13.49 12.96 -22.87
CA ASN A 244 -12.30 13.33 -23.61
C ASN A 244 -12.17 14.85 -23.73
N LYS A 245 -13.27 15.60 -23.89
CA LYS A 245 -13.24 17.08 -23.87
C LYS A 245 -12.76 17.66 -22.53
N LYS A 246 -13.19 17.08 -21.41
CA LYS A 246 -12.81 17.51 -20.05
C LYS A 246 -11.30 17.40 -19.83
N TYR A 247 -10.71 16.29 -20.27
CA TYR A 247 -9.32 15.94 -20.00
C TYR A 247 -8.33 16.31 -21.13
N PHE A 248 -8.83 16.69 -22.32
CA PHE A 248 -7.97 16.97 -23.47
C PHE A 248 -6.89 18.01 -23.21
N GLU A 249 -7.20 19.12 -22.56
CA GLU A 249 -6.22 20.20 -22.36
C GLU A 249 -5.02 19.77 -21.51
N GLU A 250 -5.26 18.88 -20.54
CA GLU A 250 -4.24 18.29 -19.67
C GLU A 250 -3.39 17.26 -20.42
N HIS A 251 -4.04 16.42 -21.25
CA HIS A 251 -3.39 15.30 -21.91
C HIS A 251 -3.03 15.52 -23.39
N LYS A 252 -3.24 16.71 -23.97
CA LYS A 252 -2.96 16.99 -25.40
C LYS A 252 -1.50 16.81 -25.83
N LYS A 253 -0.58 16.58 -24.88
CA LYS A 253 0.84 16.26 -25.13
C LYS A 253 1.18 14.81 -24.80
N ASP A 254 0.25 14.08 -24.20
CA ASP A 254 0.38 12.67 -23.87
C ASP A 254 -0.10 11.84 -25.06
N GLY A 255 0.84 11.41 -25.90
CA GLY A 255 0.55 10.60 -27.08
C GLY A 255 -0.08 9.25 -26.75
N VAL A 256 0.14 8.71 -25.55
CA VAL A 256 -0.47 7.44 -25.11
C VAL A 256 -1.94 7.67 -24.80
N TRP A 257 -2.25 8.69 -23.98
CA TRP A 257 -3.63 9.05 -23.67
C TRP A 257 -4.41 9.41 -24.93
N LEU A 258 -3.85 10.22 -25.83
CA LEU A 258 -4.49 10.61 -27.10
C LEU A 258 -4.84 9.39 -27.96
N LYS A 259 -3.88 8.48 -28.16
CA LYS A 259 -4.09 7.26 -28.95
C LYS A 259 -5.22 6.41 -28.36
N ARG A 260 -5.27 6.26 -27.03
CA ARG A 260 -6.34 5.51 -26.35
C ARG A 260 -7.69 6.21 -26.48
N ALA A 261 -7.75 7.53 -26.28
CA ALA A 261 -8.97 8.32 -26.40
C ALA A 261 -9.57 8.24 -27.80
N VAL A 262 -8.74 8.41 -28.84
CA VAL A 262 -9.13 8.24 -30.25
C VAL A 262 -9.62 6.82 -30.51
N SER A 263 -8.89 5.80 -30.06
CA SER A 263 -9.28 4.40 -30.25
C SER A 263 -10.64 4.08 -29.60
N ARG A 264 -10.90 4.59 -28.39
CA ARG A 264 -12.20 4.41 -27.72
C ARG A 264 -13.34 5.08 -28.48
N MET A 265 -13.13 6.31 -28.96
CA MET A 265 -14.14 7.01 -29.77
C MET A 265 -14.40 6.29 -31.09
N TYR A 266 -13.36 5.83 -31.78
CA TYR A 266 -13.47 5.08 -33.03
C TYR A 266 -14.26 3.78 -32.84
N ASN A 267 -13.92 2.98 -31.82
CA ASN A 267 -14.57 1.70 -31.53
C ASN A 267 -16.05 1.84 -31.13
N LYS A 268 -16.47 3.04 -30.76
CA LYS A 268 -17.87 3.38 -30.46
C LYS A 268 -18.54 4.21 -31.53
N GLU A 269 -17.91 4.33 -32.70
CA GLU A 269 -18.44 5.03 -33.87
C GLU A 269 -18.76 6.51 -33.57
N CYS A 270 -17.99 7.12 -32.65
CA CYS A 270 -18.12 8.54 -32.29
C CYS A 270 -17.37 9.48 -33.24
N THR A 271 -17.09 9.01 -34.46
CA THR A 271 -16.24 9.69 -35.45
C THR A 271 -16.91 10.89 -36.10
N ASP A 272 -18.23 11.01 -36.00
CA ASP A 272 -18.99 12.13 -36.57
C ASP A 272 -19.01 13.37 -35.67
N ASP A 273 -18.57 13.28 -34.39
CA ASP A 273 -18.45 14.46 -33.53
C ASP A 273 -17.25 15.31 -33.96
N PRO A 274 -17.39 16.63 -34.14
CA PRO A 274 -16.29 17.51 -34.55
C PRO A 274 -15.06 17.47 -33.62
N PHE A 275 -15.23 17.00 -32.39
CA PHE A 275 -14.12 16.83 -31.47
C PHE A 275 -13.19 15.68 -31.84
N TYR A 276 -13.69 14.64 -32.55
CA TYR A 276 -12.87 13.52 -32.99
C TYR A 276 -11.68 13.97 -33.85
N ASP A 277 -11.91 14.94 -34.75
CA ASP A 277 -10.86 15.53 -35.58
C ASP A 277 -9.85 16.39 -34.80
N ASN A 278 -10.24 16.89 -33.61
CA ASN A 278 -9.38 17.74 -32.78
C ASN A 278 -8.49 16.93 -31.82
N ILE A 279 -8.90 15.71 -31.47
CA ILE A 279 -8.16 14.81 -30.58
C ILE A 279 -7.25 13.85 -31.34
N GLY A 280 -7.54 13.59 -32.62
CA GLY A 280 -6.78 12.73 -33.52
C GLY A 280 -5.52 13.33 -34.13
#